data_AF-A0AAN7UNQ5-F1
#
_entry.id   AF-A0AAN7UNQ5-F1
#
_cell.length_a   1.000
_cell.length_b   1.000
_cell.length_c   1.000
_cell.angle_alpha   90.00
_cell.angle_beta   90.00
_cell.angle_gamma   90.00
#
_symmetry.space_group_name_H-M   'P 1'
#
loop_
_entity.id
_entity.type
_entity.pdbx_description
1 polymer ?
#
loop_
_entity_poly.entity_id
_entity_poly.type
_entity_poly.pdbx_seq_one_letter_code
_entity_poly.pdbx_strand_id
1 'polypeptide(L)'
;MPTWHSQFNLQYIVMGNWAHTPLKCFVGAWSIINATLTNTTTGDPVLTWHTVYPDGISVYAETGYSSLIMTANDTTQRAVRPIELELPAHPTDDIARWALVGQYSVSTGGPFDLHPDKDTRNEANAGKFIMIKKTTAAQGSPQSLYQSPRAPLFTGTITNHITTATLPSLVGRSENSLFEFFDEDCNGHILRYRFADILQTVYFQRLTDRSHDKDG
;
A
#
# COMPACT_ATOMS: atom_id res chain seq x y z
N MET A 1 14.11 56.72 -6.52
CA MET A 1 13.06 55.77 -6.10
C MET A 1 13.13 54.57 -7.05
N PRO A 2 13.59 53.39 -6.61
CA PRO A 2 13.71 52.23 -7.48
C PRO A 2 12.39 51.45 -7.55
N THR A 3 11.99 51.14 -8.78
CA THR A 3 10.87 50.28 -9.17
C THR A 3 11.19 48.81 -8.88
N TRP A 4 10.39 48.15 -8.05
CA TRP A 4 10.43 46.70 -7.87
C TRP A 4 9.68 46.01 -9.01
N HIS A 5 10.42 45.42 -9.95
CA HIS A 5 9.91 44.38 -10.85
C HIS A 5 10.11 43.04 -10.15
N SER A 6 9.05 42.47 -9.58
CA SER A 6 9.03 41.05 -9.20
C SER A 6 8.79 40.23 -10.47
N GLN A 7 9.85 39.62 -11.00
CA GLN A 7 9.73 38.57 -12.00
C GLN A 7 9.32 37.29 -11.28
N PHE A 8 8.06 36.90 -11.43
CA PHE A 8 7.61 35.54 -11.15
C PHE A 8 8.20 34.61 -12.20
N ASN A 9 9.28 33.90 -11.86
CA ASN A 9 9.79 32.79 -12.65
C ASN A 9 8.87 31.58 -12.46
N LEU A 10 7.78 31.54 -13.22
CA LEU A 10 7.09 30.28 -13.54
C LEU A 10 7.97 29.53 -14.52
N GLN A 11 8.91 28.72 -14.02
CA GLN A 11 9.53 27.69 -14.84
C GLN A 11 8.45 26.67 -15.18
N TYR A 12 7.88 26.82 -16.38
CA TYR A 12 7.16 25.76 -17.06
C TYR A 12 8.13 24.59 -17.23
N ILE A 13 7.93 23.53 -16.44
CA ILE A 13 8.59 22.25 -16.66
C ILE A 13 8.13 21.77 -18.03
N VAL A 14 9.06 21.75 -18.97
CA VAL A 14 8.90 21.19 -20.31
C VAL A 14 8.32 19.78 -20.17
N MET A 15 7.21 19.53 -20.86
CA MET A 15 6.58 18.21 -21.00
C MET A 15 7.52 17.24 -21.73
N GLY A 16 8.56 16.77 -21.06
CA GLY A 16 9.37 15.65 -21.51
C GLY A 16 8.58 14.34 -21.38
N ASN A 17 8.82 13.39 -22.29
CA ASN A 17 8.17 12.07 -22.33
C ASN A 17 7.99 11.43 -20.93
N TRP A 18 6.80 11.59 -20.36
CA TRP A 18 6.39 11.09 -19.04
C TRP A 18 6.17 9.57 -19.01
N ALA A 19 6.74 8.79 -19.93
CA ALA A 19 6.28 7.42 -20.17
C ALA A 19 6.39 6.50 -18.93
N HIS A 20 7.34 6.74 -18.01
CA HIS A 20 7.54 5.88 -16.84
C HIS A 20 8.07 6.66 -15.65
N THR A 21 7.18 7.31 -14.88
CA THR A 21 7.56 7.97 -13.62
C THR A 21 6.95 7.20 -12.45
N PRO A 22 7.62 7.10 -11.28
CA PRO A 22 7.06 6.45 -10.10
C PRO A 22 5.69 7.01 -9.70
N LEU A 23 5.45 8.31 -9.93
CA LEU A 23 4.13 8.92 -9.70
C LEU A 23 3.03 8.29 -10.56
N LYS A 24 3.28 8.10 -11.87
CA LYS A 24 2.32 7.43 -12.75
C LYS A 24 2.05 5.98 -12.35
N CYS A 25 3.07 5.31 -11.82
CA CYS A 25 2.87 3.99 -11.28
C CYS A 25 1.97 4.04 -10.04
N PHE A 26 2.27 4.89 -9.05
CA PHE A 26 1.51 4.98 -7.80
C PHE A 26 0.05 5.39 -7.97
N VAL A 27 -0.23 6.36 -8.84
CA VAL A 27 -1.58 6.90 -9.02
C VAL A 27 -2.56 5.81 -9.47
N GLY A 28 -3.66 5.70 -8.73
CA GLY A 28 -4.72 4.73 -8.96
C GLY A 28 -5.18 4.05 -7.68
N ALA A 29 -6.00 3.02 -7.86
CA ALA A 29 -6.53 2.19 -6.79
C ALA A 29 -5.80 0.86 -6.73
N TRP A 30 -5.59 0.36 -5.51
CA TRP A 30 -4.76 -0.80 -5.23
C TRP A 30 -5.43 -1.72 -4.23
N SER A 31 -5.56 -2.99 -4.59
CA SER A 31 -5.94 -4.04 -3.65
C SER A 31 -4.75 -4.45 -2.82
N ILE A 32 -4.95 -4.68 -1.54
CA ILE A 32 -3.96 -5.29 -0.67
C ILE A 32 -4.05 -6.80 -0.85
N ILE A 33 -2.98 -7.43 -1.35
CA ILE A 33 -2.96 -8.89 -1.55
C ILE A 33 -2.31 -9.61 -0.38
N ASN A 34 -1.41 -8.96 0.35
CA ASN A 34 -0.78 -9.52 1.54
C ASN A 34 -0.18 -8.42 2.43
N ALA A 35 -0.10 -8.66 3.73
CA ALA A 35 0.62 -7.83 4.69
C ALA A 35 1.32 -8.76 5.70
N THR A 36 2.60 -8.52 5.93
CA THR A 36 3.40 -9.34 6.86
C THR A 36 4.18 -8.46 7.80
N LEU A 37 4.29 -8.87 9.06
CA LEU A 37 5.20 -8.30 10.04
C LEU A 37 6.32 -9.31 10.30
N THR A 38 7.56 -8.83 10.27
CA THR A 38 8.74 -9.66 10.51
C THR A 38 9.61 -9.00 11.55
N ASN A 39 10.00 -9.75 12.58
CA ASN A 39 11.03 -9.29 13.51
C ASN A 39 12.37 -9.26 12.76
N THR A 40 12.99 -8.11 12.71
CA THR A 40 14.21 -7.90 11.92
C THR A 40 15.47 -8.39 12.62
N THR A 41 15.39 -8.73 13.90
CA THR A 41 16.46 -9.38 14.66
C THR A 41 16.42 -10.90 14.48
N THR A 42 15.26 -11.53 14.62
CA THR A 42 15.15 -13.00 14.54
C THR A 42 14.82 -13.51 13.13
N GLY A 43 14.21 -12.66 12.29
CA GLY A 43 13.63 -13.06 11.00
C GLY A 43 12.26 -13.73 11.13
N ASP A 44 11.75 -13.92 12.35
CA ASP A 44 10.49 -14.63 12.58
C ASP A 44 9.28 -13.77 12.21
N PRO A 45 8.20 -14.38 11.72
CA PRO A 45 6.94 -13.69 11.52
C PRO A 45 6.35 -13.25 12.86
N VAL A 46 5.89 -12.01 12.94
CA VAL A 46 5.12 -11.51 14.08
C VAL A 46 3.65 -11.73 13.77
N LEU A 47 3.02 -12.68 14.48
CA LEU A 47 1.63 -13.09 14.25
C LEU A 47 0.58 -12.17 14.89
N THR A 48 0.92 -10.90 15.04
CA THR A 48 0.01 -9.87 15.57
C THR A 48 -0.50 -8.98 14.43
N TRP A 49 -1.61 -8.29 14.69
CA TRP A 49 -2.21 -7.19 13.92
C TRP A 49 -2.15 -7.18 12.37
N HIS A 50 -3.36 -7.18 11.76
CA HIS A 50 -3.73 -7.30 10.32
C HIS A 50 -3.59 -8.66 9.66
N THR A 51 -2.93 -9.65 10.30
CA THR A 51 -2.74 -11.02 9.79
C THR A 51 -2.16 -11.09 8.38
N VAL A 52 -1.81 -12.30 7.95
CA VAL A 52 -1.48 -12.57 6.55
C VAL A 52 -2.80 -12.53 5.77
N TYR A 53 -2.92 -11.68 4.74
CA TYR A 53 -4.12 -11.49 3.88
C TYR A 53 -5.26 -10.60 4.44
N PRO A 54 -5.02 -9.31 4.77
CA PRO A 54 -6.11 -8.39 5.10
C PRO A 54 -7.01 -8.11 3.89
N ASP A 55 -8.24 -7.65 4.15
CA ASP A 55 -9.06 -6.99 3.13
C ASP A 55 -8.75 -5.48 3.14
N GLY A 56 -8.67 -4.84 1.98
CA GLY A 56 -8.37 -3.42 1.97
C GLY A 56 -8.07 -2.83 0.60
N ILE A 57 -8.05 -1.51 0.57
CA ILE A 57 -7.76 -0.70 -0.61
C ILE A 57 -6.86 0.46 -0.22
N SER A 58 -5.90 0.76 -1.09
CA SER A 58 -5.15 2.02 -1.08
C SER A 58 -5.45 2.79 -2.35
N VAL A 59 -5.64 4.11 -2.22
CA VAL A 59 -5.86 5.01 -3.35
C VAL A 59 -4.83 6.12 -3.28
N TYR A 60 -4.13 6.36 -4.38
CA TYR A 60 -3.25 7.51 -4.57
C TYR A 60 -3.80 8.38 -5.69
N ALA A 61 -4.13 9.62 -5.36
CA ALA A 61 -4.65 10.60 -6.31
C ALA A 61 -3.52 11.41 -6.96
N GLU A 62 -3.73 11.84 -8.21
CA GLU A 62 -2.81 12.75 -8.91
C GLU A 62 -2.58 14.08 -8.18
N THR A 63 -3.52 14.47 -7.32
CA THR A 63 -3.45 15.68 -6.49
C THR A 63 -2.45 15.55 -5.33
N GLY A 64 -1.79 14.41 -5.16
CA GLY A 64 -0.81 14.18 -4.09
C GLY A 64 -1.45 13.78 -2.76
N TYR A 65 -2.67 13.25 -2.77
CA TYR A 65 -3.34 12.72 -1.58
C TYR A 65 -3.53 11.21 -1.67
N SER A 66 -3.43 10.53 -0.54
CA SER A 66 -3.68 9.10 -0.41
C SER A 66 -4.74 8.79 0.64
N SER A 67 -5.36 7.63 0.50
CA SER A 67 -6.22 7.03 1.50
C SER A 67 -5.97 5.53 1.53
N LEU A 68 -5.81 4.98 2.73
CA LEU A 68 -5.67 3.55 2.97
C LEU A 68 -6.80 3.10 3.88
N ILE A 69 -7.41 1.96 3.54
CA ILE A 69 -8.28 1.21 4.44
C ILE A 69 -7.78 -0.23 4.43
N MET A 70 -7.52 -0.77 5.61
CA MET A 70 -7.13 -2.17 5.80
C MET A 70 -7.89 -2.74 6.98
N THR A 71 -8.49 -3.90 6.79
CA THR A 71 -9.29 -4.61 7.80
C THR A 71 -8.91 -6.07 7.88
N ALA A 72 -9.28 -6.73 8.98
CA ALA A 72 -9.28 -8.19 9.00
C ALA A 72 -10.14 -8.75 7.84
N ASN A 73 -9.78 -9.94 7.39
CA ASN A 73 -10.39 -10.56 6.23
C ASN A 73 -11.75 -11.18 6.55
N ASP A 74 -12.78 -10.85 5.77
CA ASP A 74 -14.16 -11.32 6.00
C ASP A 74 -14.31 -12.84 5.78
N THR A 75 -13.39 -13.46 5.04
CA THR A 75 -13.42 -14.90 4.78
C THR A 75 -12.60 -15.68 5.79
N THR A 76 -11.38 -15.23 6.10
CA THR A 76 -10.44 -15.99 6.95
C THR A 76 -10.52 -15.61 8.44
N GLN A 77 -11.16 -14.49 8.77
CA GLN A 77 -11.20 -13.92 10.12
C GLN A 77 -12.58 -13.43 10.56
N ARG A 78 -13.63 -14.19 10.23
CA ARG A 78 -15.03 -13.87 10.57
C ARG A 78 -15.27 -13.54 12.05
N ALA A 79 -14.50 -14.14 12.96
CA ALA A 79 -14.64 -13.89 14.40
C ALA A 79 -14.42 -12.41 14.79
N VAL A 80 -13.56 -11.71 14.03
CA VAL A 80 -13.21 -10.28 14.25
C VAL A 80 -13.82 -9.36 13.18
N ARG A 81 -14.70 -9.91 12.32
CA ARG A 81 -15.45 -9.21 11.28
C ARG A 81 -16.94 -9.58 11.42
N PRO A 82 -17.62 -9.04 12.45
CA PRO A 82 -19.02 -9.32 12.73
C PRO A 82 -19.91 -8.84 11.57
N ILE A 83 -20.49 -9.79 10.82
CA ILE A 83 -21.31 -9.48 9.64
C ILE A 83 -22.74 -9.07 9.99
N GLU A 84 -23.16 -9.27 11.24
CA GLU A 84 -24.50 -8.90 11.72
C GLU A 84 -24.59 -7.44 12.21
N LEU A 85 -23.46 -6.73 12.31
CA LEU A 85 -23.47 -5.29 12.59
C LEU A 85 -23.81 -4.52 11.32
N GLU A 86 -24.81 -3.64 11.40
CA GLU A 86 -25.27 -2.83 10.28
C GLU A 86 -25.27 -1.34 10.64
N LEU A 87 -25.25 -0.49 9.61
CA LEU A 87 -25.44 0.95 9.77
C LEU A 87 -26.88 1.33 9.42
N PRO A 88 -27.55 2.19 10.21
CA PRO A 88 -27.03 2.82 11.43
C PRO A 88 -26.93 1.83 12.60
N ALA A 89 -25.99 2.05 13.51
CA ALA A 89 -25.84 1.22 14.71
C ALA A 89 -27.15 1.18 15.51
N HIS A 90 -27.58 -0.01 15.91
CA HIS A 90 -28.77 -0.16 16.71
C HIS A 90 -28.46 0.16 18.19
N PRO A 91 -29.42 0.74 18.94
CA PRO A 91 -29.22 1.02 20.37
C PRO A 91 -28.95 -0.21 21.24
N THR A 92 -29.27 -1.41 20.72
CA THR A 92 -29.07 -2.70 21.39
C THR A 92 -27.84 -3.46 20.91
N ASP A 93 -27.06 -2.90 19.98
CA ASP A 93 -25.84 -3.54 19.53
C ASP A 93 -24.83 -3.67 20.68
N ASP A 94 -24.14 -4.80 20.72
CA ASP A 94 -23.07 -5.00 21.68
C ASP A 94 -21.86 -4.13 21.32
N ILE A 95 -21.50 -3.23 22.24
CA ILE A 95 -20.33 -2.35 22.11
C ILE A 95 -19.04 -3.16 21.89
N ALA A 96 -18.92 -4.36 22.49
CA ALA A 96 -17.74 -5.20 22.30
C ALA A 96 -17.62 -5.69 20.86
N ARG A 97 -18.75 -5.94 20.16
CA ARG A 97 -18.74 -6.32 18.73
C ARG A 97 -18.26 -5.16 17.86
N TRP A 98 -18.77 -3.95 18.09
CA TRP A 98 -18.28 -2.74 17.40
C TRP A 98 -16.80 -2.47 17.69
N ALA A 99 -16.38 -2.68 18.94
CA ALA A 99 -14.98 -2.54 19.34
C ALA A 99 -14.07 -3.53 18.63
N LEU A 100 -14.53 -4.73 18.26
CA LEU A 100 -13.74 -5.65 17.41
C LEU A 100 -13.55 -5.09 15.99
N VAL A 101 -14.53 -4.40 15.41
CA VAL A 101 -14.34 -3.78 14.08
C VAL A 101 -13.30 -2.67 14.15
N GLY A 102 -13.43 -1.76 15.12
CA GLY A 102 -12.50 -0.65 15.32
C GLY A 102 -11.11 -1.12 15.75
N GLN A 103 -11.10 -2.07 16.69
CA GLN A 103 -10.22 -3.23 16.80
C GLN A 103 -9.43 -3.40 15.52
N TYR A 104 -9.95 -4.26 14.63
CA TYR A 104 -9.33 -4.95 13.48
C TYR A 104 -9.39 -4.16 12.17
N SER A 105 -9.37 -2.84 12.28
CA SER A 105 -9.28 -1.95 11.13
C SER A 105 -8.25 -0.85 11.36
N VAL A 106 -7.56 -0.48 10.30
CA VAL A 106 -6.80 0.75 10.22
C VAL A 106 -7.25 1.50 8.98
N SER A 107 -7.43 2.80 9.11
CA SER A 107 -7.55 3.67 7.95
C SER A 107 -6.76 4.94 8.21
N THR A 108 -6.12 5.43 7.17
CA THR A 108 -5.32 6.66 7.19
C THR A 108 -5.58 7.44 5.90
N GLY A 109 -5.40 8.76 5.97
CA GLY A 109 -5.48 9.61 4.79
C GLY A 109 -4.74 10.92 4.97
N GLY A 110 -4.26 11.46 3.85
CA GLY A 110 -3.58 12.75 3.81
C GLY A 110 -2.64 12.88 2.62
N PRO A 111 -1.82 13.94 2.58
CA PRO A 111 -0.85 14.15 1.51
C PRO A 111 0.23 13.05 1.48
N PHE A 112 0.80 12.80 0.30
CA PHE A 112 2.01 11.98 0.18
C PHE A 112 3.06 12.65 -0.71
N ASP A 113 4.33 12.37 -0.39
CA ASP A 113 5.48 12.76 -1.20
C ASP A 113 6.20 11.52 -1.72
N LEU A 114 6.65 11.57 -2.98
CA LEU A 114 7.49 10.54 -3.58
C LEU A 114 8.92 11.03 -3.71
N HIS A 115 9.85 10.21 -3.25
CA HIS A 115 11.29 10.40 -3.39
C HIS A 115 11.89 9.19 -4.10
N PRO A 116 11.79 9.14 -5.45
CA PRO A 116 12.44 8.09 -6.23
C PRO A 116 13.95 8.07 -6.03
N ASP A 117 14.52 6.88 -5.98
CA ASP A 117 15.97 6.76 -6.01
C ASP A 117 16.50 7.23 -7.37
N LYS A 118 17.66 7.89 -7.36
CA LYS A 118 18.28 8.41 -8.59
C LYS A 118 18.77 7.30 -9.53
N ASP A 119 18.75 6.04 -9.09
CA ASP A 119 19.45 4.92 -9.73
C ASP A 119 18.65 3.60 -9.64
N THR A 120 17.42 3.59 -10.14
CA THR A 120 16.54 2.40 -10.10
C THR A 120 16.89 1.31 -11.12
N ARG A 121 18.07 1.38 -11.76
CA ARG A 121 18.51 0.40 -12.78
C ARG A 121 19.64 -0.53 -12.32
N ASN A 122 20.12 -0.41 -11.08
CA ASN A 122 21.20 -1.26 -10.60
C ASN A 122 20.67 -2.53 -9.91
N GLU A 123 20.71 -3.62 -10.66
CA GLU A 123 20.21 -4.98 -10.37
C GLU A 123 20.80 -5.67 -9.12
N ALA A 124 21.68 -5.01 -8.35
CA ALA A 124 22.58 -5.69 -7.42
C ALA A 124 22.02 -5.98 -6.01
N ASN A 125 20.86 -5.44 -5.63
CA ASN A 125 20.37 -5.49 -4.23
C ASN A 125 18.98 -6.15 -4.05
N ALA A 126 18.53 -6.97 -5.00
CA ALA A 126 17.22 -7.63 -4.89
C ALA A 126 17.20 -8.60 -3.68
N GLY A 127 16.57 -8.17 -2.59
CA GLY A 127 16.27 -9.01 -1.44
C GLY A 127 15.48 -10.26 -1.86
N LYS A 128 15.83 -11.39 -1.25
CA LYS A 128 15.25 -12.71 -1.55
C LYS A 128 13.73 -12.69 -1.31
N PHE A 129 12.98 -12.81 -2.39
CA PHE A 129 11.52 -12.70 -2.40
C PHE A 129 10.86 -14.07 -2.61
N ILE A 130 9.86 -14.44 -1.78
CA ILE A 130 9.07 -15.67 -1.95
C ILE A 130 7.61 -15.28 -2.17
N MET A 131 7.15 -15.37 -3.42
CA MET A 131 5.73 -15.26 -3.77
C MET A 131 5.11 -16.66 -3.75
N ILE A 132 4.26 -16.95 -2.77
CA ILE A 132 3.45 -18.17 -2.79
C ILE A 132 2.19 -17.88 -3.61
N LYS A 133 2.15 -18.39 -4.86
CA LYS A 133 0.90 -18.41 -5.64
C LYS A 133 -0.10 -19.32 -4.93
N LYS A 134 -1.31 -18.82 -4.65
CA LYS A 134 -2.45 -19.64 -4.23
C LYS A 134 -3.00 -20.35 -5.47
N THR A 135 -2.59 -21.59 -5.70
CA THR A 135 -3.22 -22.45 -6.71
C THR A 135 -4.55 -22.96 -6.16
N THR A 136 -5.67 -22.54 -6.76
CA THR A 136 -6.93 -23.26 -6.63
C THR A 136 -6.76 -24.66 -7.26
N ALA A 137 -7.03 -25.69 -6.46
CA ALA A 137 -6.63 -27.06 -6.72
C ALA A 137 -7.28 -27.67 -7.98
N ALA A 138 -6.44 -28.23 -8.85
CA ALA A 138 -6.72 -29.47 -9.58
C ALA A 138 -5.37 -30.10 -10.02
N GLN A 139 -5.01 -31.23 -9.39
CA GLN A 139 -4.01 -32.21 -9.84
C GLN A 139 -2.66 -31.66 -10.33
N GLY A 140 -1.70 -31.59 -9.39
CA GLY A 140 -0.28 -31.48 -9.70
C GLY A 140 0.50 -31.13 -8.45
N SER A 141 1.53 -31.91 -8.13
CA SER A 141 2.47 -31.64 -7.04
C SER A 141 2.92 -30.17 -7.06
N PRO A 142 3.12 -29.50 -5.90
CA PRO A 142 3.56 -28.11 -5.86
C PRO A 142 4.92 -27.99 -6.56
N GLN A 143 4.92 -27.55 -7.82
CA GLN A 143 6.14 -27.17 -8.51
C GLN A 143 6.61 -25.84 -7.94
N SER A 144 7.66 -25.92 -7.12
CA SER A 144 8.46 -24.77 -6.72
C SER A 144 9.09 -24.14 -7.97
N LEU A 145 8.44 -23.12 -8.52
CA LEU A 145 9.05 -22.24 -9.51
C LEU A 145 9.98 -21.27 -8.77
N TYR A 146 11.18 -21.75 -8.43
CA TYR A 146 12.28 -20.92 -7.95
C TYR A 146 12.78 -20.06 -9.12
N GLN A 147 12.13 -18.93 -9.38
CA GLN A 147 12.72 -17.88 -10.22
C GLN A 147 13.50 -16.94 -9.30
N SER A 148 14.77 -16.70 -9.64
CA SER A 148 15.59 -15.66 -9.00
C SER A 148 14.80 -14.34 -8.97
N PRO A 149 14.82 -13.57 -7.87
CA PRO A 149 14.05 -12.33 -7.79
C PRO A 149 14.50 -11.39 -8.92
N ARG A 150 13.54 -10.91 -9.71
CA ARG A 150 13.79 -9.80 -10.63
C ARG A 150 14.10 -8.57 -9.78
N ALA A 151 15.18 -7.85 -10.10
CA ALA A 151 15.44 -6.58 -9.45
C ALA A 151 14.25 -5.63 -9.67
N PRO A 152 13.90 -4.80 -8.67
CA PRO A 152 12.84 -3.82 -8.84
C PRO A 152 13.23 -2.83 -9.95
N LEU A 153 12.27 -2.49 -10.79
CA LEU A 153 12.40 -1.51 -11.88
C LEU A 153 12.40 -0.07 -11.35
N PHE A 154 11.61 0.16 -10.29
CA PHE A 154 11.55 1.44 -9.58
C PHE A 154 11.63 1.20 -8.08
N THR A 155 12.49 1.98 -7.43
CA THR A 155 12.62 2.05 -5.98
C THR A 155 12.63 3.48 -5.50
N GLY A 156 12.32 3.67 -4.24
CA GLY A 156 12.44 4.95 -3.58
C GLY A 156 11.70 4.95 -2.25
N THR A 157 11.46 6.14 -1.72
CA THR A 157 10.69 6.34 -0.51
C THR A 157 9.38 7.06 -0.82
N ILE A 158 8.28 6.60 -0.23
CA ILE A 158 7.03 7.34 -0.12
C ILE A 158 6.87 7.83 1.32
N THR A 159 6.60 9.11 1.49
CA THR A 159 6.28 9.73 2.77
C THR A 159 4.78 10.00 2.80
N ASN A 160 4.03 9.34 3.68
CA ASN A 160 2.61 9.64 3.89
C ASN A 160 2.45 10.56 5.10
N HIS A 161 1.79 11.69 4.92
CA HIS A 161 1.48 12.65 5.99
C HIS A 161 0.06 12.43 6.48
N ILE A 162 -0.08 11.84 7.67
CA ILE A 162 -1.38 11.39 8.16
C ILE A 162 -2.13 12.58 8.76
N THR A 163 -3.19 12.99 8.07
CA THR A 163 -4.07 14.10 8.52
C THR A 163 -5.38 13.60 9.09
N THR A 164 -5.79 12.38 8.75
CA THR A 164 -6.94 11.69 9.30
C THR A 164 -6.62 10.20 9.48
N ALA A 165 -7.14 9.59 10.54
CA ALA A 165 -6.97 8.16 10.79
C ALA A 165 -8.02 7.61 11.74
N THR A 166 -8.30 6.30 11.67
CA THR A 166 -9.13 5.59 12.67
C THR A 166 -8.43 5.51 14.03
N LEU A 167 -7.10 5.46 14.03
CA LEU A 167 -6.26 5.52 15.22
C LEU A 167 -5.82 6.98 15.44
N PRO A 168 -6.37 7.72 16.42
CA PRO A 168 -6.05 9.14 16.60
C PRO A 168 -4.56 9.39 16.88
N SER A 169 -3.86 8.40 17.42
CA SER A 169 -2.42 8.48 17.69
C SER A 169 -1.56 8.59 16.42
N LEU A 170 -2.11 8.26 15.24
CA LEU A 170 -1.42 8.38 13.95
C LEU A 170 -1.54 9.78 13.34
N VAL A 171 -2.54 10.57 13.74
CA VAL A 171 -2.75 11.92 13.19
C VAL A 171 -1.55 12.82 13.51
N GLY A 172 -1.06 13.53 12.50
CA GLY A 172 0.11 14.39 12.58
C GLY A 172 1.46 13.67 12.42
N ARG A 173 1.47 12.34 12.21
CA ARG A 173 2.69 11.59 11.89
C ARG A 173 3.00 11.62 10.40
N SER A 174 4.28 11.44 10.09
CA SER A 174 4.75 11.09 8.74
C SER A 174 5.30 9.67 8.75
N GLU A 175 4.86 8.86 7.80
CA GLU A 175 5.29 7.47 7.63
C GLU A 175 6.13 7.33 6.35
N ASN A 176 7.40 6.97 6.53
CA ASN A 176 8.34 6.74 5.43
C ASN A 176 8.38 5.25 5.09
N SER A 177 7.84 4.89 3.93
CA SER A 177 7.91 3.53 3.41
C SER A 177 8.82 3.45 2.21
N LEU A 178 9.63 2.41 2.12
CA LEU A 178 10.30 2.07 0.87
C LEU A 178 9.28 1.48 -0.09
N PHE A 179 9.35 1.85 -1.36
CA PHE A 179 8.54 1.24 -2.40
C PHE A 179 9.39 0.50 -3.41
N GLU A 180 8.82 -0.58 -3.97
CA GLU A 180 9.44 -1.38 -5.03
C GLU A 180 8.37 -1.74 -6.07
N PHE A 181 8.61 -1.40 -7.34
CA PHE A 181 7.84 -1.88 -8.50
C PHE A 181 8.66 -2.91 -9.28
N PHE A 182 8.01 -3.95 -9.79
CA PHE A 182 8.69 -5.10 -10.42
C PHE A 182 8.38 -5.28 -11.91
N ASP A 183 7.45 -4.48 -12.44
CA ASP A 183 7.03 -4.53 -13.84
C ASP A 183 6.91 -3.11 -14.44
N GLU A 184 6.98 -3.04 -15.77
CA GLU A 184 6.89 -1.79 -16.53
C GLU A 184 5.45 -1.26 -16.59
N ASP A 185 4.46 -2.14 -16.39
CA ASP A 185 3.03 -1.83 -16.46
C ASP A 185 2.46 -1.26 -15.14
N CYS A 186 3.29 -1.20 -14.09
CA CYS A 186 2.91 -0.81 -12.74
C CYS A 186 1.74 -1.65 -12.17
N ASN A 187 1.68 -2.95 -12.45
CA ASN A 187 0.58 -3.83 -12.03
C ASN A 187 0.70 -4.30 -10.58
N GLY A 188 1.91 -4.25 -10.02
CA GLY A 188 2.16 -4.62 -8.63
C GLY A 188 3.28 -3.81 -8.01
N HIS A 189 3.14 -3.55 -6.71
CA HIS A 189 4.20 -2.93 -5.92
C HIS A 189 4.19 -3.41 -4.48
N ILE A 190 5.28 -3.09 -3.78
CA ILE A 190 5.47 -3.44 -2.39
C ILE A 190 5.81 -2.19 -1.62
N LEU A 191 5.23 -2.04 -0.42
CA LEU A 191 5.65 -1.06 0.56
C LEU A 191 6.32 -1.76 1.74
N ARG A 192 7.45 -1.21 2.19
CA ARG A 192 8.16 -1.66 3.38
C ARG A 192 8.28 -0.53 4.38
N TYR A 193 7.67 -0.71 5.53
CA TYR A 193 7.70 0.24 6.63
C TYR A 193 8.41 -0.39 7.84
N ARG A 194 9.36 0.33 8.43
CA ARG A 194 10.11 -0.15 9.60
C ARG A 194 9.69 0.65 10.83
N PHE A 195 9.29 -0.06 11.88
CA PHE A 195 9.04 0.52 13.20
C PHE A 195 9.79 -0.30 14.25
N ALA A 196 10.82 0.33 14.85
CA ALA A 196 11.76 -0.34 15.75
C ALA A 196 12.37 -1.60 15.11
N ASP A 197 12.22 -2.75 15.77
CA ASP A 197 12.71 -4.06 15.34
C ASP A 197 11.73 -4.79 14.41
N ILE A 198 10.60 -4.18 14.03
CA ILE A 198 9.61 -4.80 13.15
C ILE A 198 9.65 -4.17 11.75
N LEU A 199 9.64 -5.03 10.74
CA LEU A 199 9.43 -4.67 9.35
C LEU A 199 8.04 -5.11 8.90
N GLN A 200 7.22 -4.15 8.52
CA GLN A 200 5.99 -4.40 7.77
C GLN A 200 6.30 -4.44 6.29
N THR A 201 5.79 -5.45 5.60
CA THR A 201 5.82 -5.55 4.13
C THR A 201 4.39 -5.73 3.65
N VAL A 202 3.93 -4.81 2.80
CA VAL A 202 2.58 -4.82 2.23
C VAL A 202 2.68 -4.92 0.72
N TYR A 203 1.85 -5.79 0.16
CA TYR A 203 1.83 -6.12 -1.25
C TYR A 203 0.56 -5.60 -1.87
N PHE A 204 0.71 -4.96 -3.01
CA PHE A 204 -0.38 -4.31 -3.72
C PHE A 204 -0.49 -4.85 -5.13
N GLN A 205 -1.73 -5.01 -5.57
CA GLN A 205 -2.08 -5.26 -6.96
C GLN A 205 -2.96 -4.12 -7.46
N ARG A 206 -2.67 -3.62 -8.66
CA ARG A 206 -3.45 -2.53 -9.26
C ARG A 206 -4.87 -3.01 -9.54
N LEU A 207 -5.84 -2.21 -9.15
CA LEU A 207 -7.24 -2.41 -9.54
C LEU A 207 -7.46 -1.82 -10.93
N THR A 208 -8.24 -2.51 -11.75
CA THR A 208 -8.56 -2.04 -13.10
C THR A 208 -9.50 -0.84 -13.05
N ASP A 209 -9.27 0.12 -13.95
CA ASP A 209 -10.18 1.24 -14.13
C ASP A 209 -11.52 0.73 -14.68
N ARG A 210 -12.63 1.05 -13.99
CA ARG A 210 -13.98 0.66 -14.40
C ARG A 210 -14.49 1.41 -15.64
N SER A 211 -13.71 2.31 -16.23
CA SER A 211 -14.11 3.10 -17.40
C SER A 211 -14.22 2.28 -18.69
N HIS A 212 -13.74 1.03 -18.71
CA HIS A 212 -13.75 0.16 -19.89
C HIS A 212 -14.94 -0.82 -19.98
N ASP A 213 -15.81 -0.90 -18.97
CA ASP A 213 -16.92 -1.88 -18.95
C ASP A 213 -18.26 -1.32 -19.50
N LYS A 214 -18.25 -0.20 -20.23
CA LYS A 214 -19.48 0.44 -20.74
C LYS A 214 -19.93 0.02 -22.15
N ASP A 215 -19.23 -0.92 -22.78
CA ASP A 215 -19.58 -1.41 -24.13
C ASP A 215 -20.06 -2.89 -24.15
N GLY A 216 -20.58 -3.40 -23.03
CA GLY A 216 -21.17 -4.74 -22.91
C GLY A 216 -22.70 -4.75 -22.91
#